data_AF-A0A4R1YRQ8-F1
#
_entry.id   AF-A0A4R1YRQ8-F1
#
_cell.length_a   1.000
_cell.length_b   1.000
_cell.length_c   1.000
_cell.angle_alpha   90.00
_cell.angle_beta   90.00
_cell.angle_gamma   90.00
#
_symmetry.space_group_name_H-M   'P 1'
#
loop_
_entity.id
_entity.type
_entity.pdbx_description
1 polymer ?
#
loop_
_entity_poly.entity_id
_entity_poly.type
_entity_poly.pdbx_seq_one_letter_code
_entity_poly.pdbx_strand_id
1 'polypeptide(L)' 'MVSMLETIANSGHDFPVHYVHGAENGRVHAMGSHVRDIAKDWKSFRTAIFYGNPHVRDERGIYFDHDGYITVD' A
#
# COMPACT_ATOMS: atom_id res chain seq x y z
N MET A 1 6.94 8.08 0.25
CA MET A 1 6.38 7.84 1.61
C MET A 1 7.02 6.67 2.37
N VAL A 2 7.73 5.74 1.73
CA VAL A 2 8.27 4.53 2.40
C VAL A 2 9.14 4.85 3.62
N SER A 3 10.11 5.78 3.52
CA SER A 3 10.97 6.14 4.65
C SER A 3 10.20 6.64 5.89
N MET A 4 9.07 7.36 5.70
CA MET A 4 8.22 7.77 6.82
C MET A 4 7.51 6.58 7.46
N LEU A 5 6.99 5.65 6.65
CA LEU A 5 6.36 4.42 7.14
C LEU A 5 7.35 3.59 7.95
N GLU A 6 8.57 3.40 7.43
CA GLU A 6 9.64 2.69 8.14
C GLU A 6 10.02 3.37 9.45
N THR A 7 10.11 4.71 9.46
CA THR A 7 10.41 5.46 10.68
C THR A 7 9.33 5.26 11.74
N ILE A 8 8.06 5.29 11.34
CA ILE A 8 6.93 5.07 12.26
C ILE A 8 6.93 3.63 12.77
N ALA A 9 7.10 2.63 11.89
CA ALA A 9 7.18 1.22 12.28
C ALA A 9 8.35 0.96 13.25
N ASN A 10 9.49 1.62 13.05
CA ASN A 10 10.65 1.47 13.92
C ASN A 10 10.60 2.33 15.20
N SER A 11 9.54 3.13 15.40
CA SER A 11 9.42 4.00 16.57
C SER A 11 9.13 3.25 17.88
N GLY A 12 8.70 1.98 17.80
CA GLY A 12 8.28 1.19 18.96
C GLY A 12 6.90 1.57 19.53
N HIS A 13 6.17 2.47 18.87
CA HIS A 13 4.83 2.91 19.24
C HIS A 13 3.80 2.46 18.21
N ASP A 14 2.64 2.00 18.70
CA ASP A 14 1.52 1.53 17.86
C ASP A 14 0.62 2.72 17.45
N PHE A 15 1.06 3.49 16.44
CA PHE A 15 0.27 4.59 15.90
C PHE A 15 -0.76 4.09 14.87
N PRO A 16 -1.99 4.62 14.85
CA PRO A 16 -2.92 4.37 13.74
C PRO A 16 -2.36 5.01 12.45
N VAL A 17 -2.06 4.17 11.44
CA VAL A 17 -1.46 4.60 10.17
C VAL A 17 -2.28 4.12 8.99
N HIS A 18 -2.55 5.03 8.06
CA HIS A 18 -3.12 4.72 6.75
C HIS A 18 -2.09 5.02 5.66
N TYR A 19 -1.66 3.99 4.94
CA TYR A 19 -0.82 4.11 3.76
C TYR A 19 -1.69 3.94 2.50
N VAL A 20 -1.98 5.05 1.84
CA VAL A 20 -2.77 5.07 0.61
C VAL A 20 -1.83 5.35 -0.56
N HIS A 21 -1.84 4.48 -1.58
CA HIS A 21 -0.94 4.62 -2.72
C HIS A 21 -1.61 4.24 -4.03
N GLY A 22 -1.45 5.09 -5.04
CA GLY A 22 -1.88 4.84 -6.40
C GLY A 22 -0.67 4.54 -7.29
N ALA A 23 -0.81 3.55 -8.15
CA ALA A 23 0.13 3.26 -9.24
C ALA A 23 -0.65 2.95 -10.52
N GLU A 24 0.01 2.96 -11.68
CA GLU A 24 -0.67 2.58 -12.93
C GLU A 24 -1.02 1.08 -12.93
N ASN A 25 -0.09 0.23 -12.51
CA ASN A 25 -0.24 -1.24 -12.38
C ASN A 25 0.96 -1.86 -11.66
N GLY A 26 0.95 -3.19 -11.52
CA GLY A 26 2.00 -3.97 -10.86
C GLY A 26 3.37 -3.90 -11.52
N ARG A 27 3.47 -3.51 -12.79
CA ARG A 27 4.78 -3.35 -13.46
C ARG A 27 5.53 -2.10 -13.01
N VAL A 28 4.82 -1.09 -12.53
CA VAL A 28 5.39 0.20 -12.12
C VAL A 28 5.14 0.53 -10.64
N HIS A 29 4.41 -0.32 -9.92
CA HIS A 29 4.21 -0.19 -8.48
C HIS A 29 5.50 -0.55 -7.72
N ALA A 30 6.36 0.43 -7.52
CA ALA A 30 7.60 0.25 -6.76
C ALA A 30 7.33 0.03 -5.27
N MET A 31 8.08 -0.90 -4.66
CA MET A 31 8.06 -1.17 -3.21
C MET A 31 6.71 -1.64 -2.62
N GLY A 32 5.73 -2.01 -3.44
CA GLY A 32 4.41 -2.42 -2.97
C GLY A 32 4.45 -3.60 -1.98
N SER A 33 5.21 -4.64 -2.31
CA SER A 33 5.38 -5.80 -1.42
C SER A 33 6.06 -5.41 -0.10
N HIS A 34 7.08 -4.57 -0.15
CA HIS A 34 7.80 -4.09 1.04
C HIS A 34 6.88 -3.32 1.99
N VAL A 35 6.04 -2.44 1.44
CA VAL A 35 5.03 -1.71 2.24
C VAL A 35 4.03 -2.67 2.89
N ARG A 36 3.53 -3.67 2.15
CA ARG A 36 2.61 -4.67 2.71
C ARG A 36 3.28 -5.52 3.79
N ASP A 37 4.56 -5.86 3.60
CA ASP A 37 5.35 -6.60 4.57
C ASP A 37 5.58 -5.81 5.86
N ILE A 38 5.83 -4.49 5.79
CA ILE A 38 5.88 -3.66 7.00
C ILE A 38 4.50 -3.60 7.67
N ALA A 39 3.43 -3.39 6.90
CA ALA A 39 2.10 -3.17 7.45
C ALA A 39 1.49 -4.42 8.11
N LYS A 40 1.80 -5.64 7.65
CA LYS A 40 1.24 -6.88 8.20
C LYS A 40 1.67 -7.15 9.66
N ASP A 41 2.79 -6.58 10.09
CA ASP A 41 3.34 -6.78 11.43
C ASP A 41 2.65 -5.87 12.48
N TRP A 42 1.82 -4.92 12.05
CA TRP A 42 1.17 -3.92 12.91
C TRP A 42 -0.37 -3.96 12.79
N LYS A 43 -1.05 -4.17 13.91
CA LYS A 43 -2.53 -4.23 13.95
C LYS A 43 -3.21 -2.89 13.65
N SER A 44 -2.51 -1.77 13.85
CA SER A 44 -3.00 -0.41 13.66
C SER A 44 -2.74 0.12 12.24
N PHE A 45 -1.94 -0.58 11.43
CA PHE A 45 -1.59 -0.15 10.08
C PHE A 45 -2.63 -0.62 9.08
N ARG A 46 -2.99 0.24 8.13
CA ARG A 46 -3.88 -0.06 7.02
C ARG A 46 -3.24 0.38 5.73
N THR A 47 -3.32 -0.46 4.70
CA THR A 47 -2.88 -0.15 3.34
C THR A 47 -4.08 -0.10 2.41
N ALA A 48 -4.09 0.86 1.48
CA ALA A 48 -5.05 0.89 0.39
C ALA A 48 -4.31 1.22 -0.91
N ILE A 49 -4.23 0.24 -1.80
CA ILE A 49 -3.50 0.31 -3.07
C ILE A 49 -4.47 0.40 -4.23
N PHE A 50 -4.31 1.43 -5.05
CA PHE A 50 -5.17 1.73 -6.19
C PHE A 50 -4.38 1.55 -7.50
N TYR A 51 -4.91 0.78 -8.45
CA TYR A 51 -4.32 0.61 -9.77
C TYR A 51 -5.17 1.28 -10.84
N GLY A 52 -4.61 2.27 -11.52
CA GLY A 52 -5.30 3.02 -12.58
C GLY A 52 -5.67 2.15 -13.79
N ASN A 53 -4.74 1.31 -14.23
CA ASN A 53 -4.90 0.41 -15.37
C ASN A 53 -4.17 -0.93 -15.10
N PRO A 54 -4.76 -1.81 -14.26
CA PRO A 54 -4.15 -3.07 -13.86
C PRO A 54 -3.68 -3.90 -15.06
N HIS A 55 -2.50 -4.50 -14.93
CA HIS A 55 -1.98 -5.41 -15.94
C HIS A 55 -2.74 -6.74 -15.90
N VAL A 56 -2.75 -7.51 -16.99
CA VAL A 56 -3.43 -8.83 -17.07
C VAL A 56 -2.94 -9.86 -16.03
N ARG A 57 -1.79 -9.61 -15.41
CA ARG A 57 -1.21 -10.48 -14.37
C ARG A 57 -1.45 -9.93 -12.95
N ASP A 58 -2.07 -8.77 -12.83
CA ASP A 58 -2.37 -8.16 -11.55
C ASP A 58 -3.70 -8.72 -11.02
N GLU A 59 -3.62 -9.41 -9.89
CA GLU A 59 -4.76 -9.89 -9.12
C GLU A 59 -5.13 -8.92 -7.99
N ARG A 60 -6.41 -8.51 -7.97
CA ARG A 60 -6.98 -7.71 -6.87
C ARG A 60 -6.98 -8.53 -5.58
N GLY A 61 -6.69 -7.87 -4.46
CA GLY A 61 -6.54 -8.48 -3.14
C GLY A 61 -5.15 -9.04 -2.89
N ILE A 62 -4.35 -9.23 -3.95
CA ILE A 62 -2.95 -9.65 -3.85
C ILE A 62 -2.03 -8.46 -4.08
N TYR A 63 -2.09 -7.84 -5.26
CA TYR A 63 -1.19 -6.73 -5.62
C TYR A 63 -1.80 -5.36 -5.33
N PHE A 64 -3.10 -5.22 -5.55
CA PHE A 64 -3.84 -3.97 -5.35
C PHE A 64 -5.23 -4.23 -4.80
N ASP A 65 -5.87 -3.20 -4.28
CA ASP A 65 -7.14 -3.31 -3.56
C ASP A 65 -8.30 -2.69 -4.38
N HIS A 66 -8.04 -1.58 -5.09
CA HIS A 66 -9.07 -0.80 -5.80
C HIS A 66 -8.67 -0.49 -7.26
N ASP A 67 -9.63 -0.54 -8.20
CA ASP A 67 -9.39 -0.05 -9.56
C ASP A 67 -9.48 1.46 -9.64
N GLY A 68 -8.74 2.03 -10.57
CA GLY A 68 -8.77 3.44 -10.89
C GLY A 68 -7.88 4.27 -9.96
N TYR A 69 -8.22 5.55 -9.88
CA TYR A 69 -7.49 6.52 -9.08
C TYR A 69 -8.03 6.58 -7.66
N ILE A 70 -7.20 7.08 -6.74
CA ILE A 70 -7.63 7.37 -5.36
C ILE A 70 -8.76 8.40 -5.41
N THR A 71 -9.87 8.08 -4.75
CA THR A 71 -11.03 8.98 -4.56
C THR A 71 -11.42 9.02 -3.08
N VAL A 72 -12.29 9.97 -2.74
CA VAL A 72 -12.93 10.14 -1.42
C VAL A 72 -14.30 9.46 -1.33
N ASP A 73 -14.79 8.95 -2.47
CA ASP A 73 -16.07 8.25 -2.58
C ASP A 73 -16.03 6.83 -1.98
#